data_AF-A0A7S1JHK3-F1
#
_entry.id   AF-A0A7S1JHK3-F1
#
_cell.length_a   1.000
_cell.length_b   1.000
_cell.length_c   1.000
_cell.angle_alpha   90.00
_cell.angle_beta   90.00
_cell.angle_gamma   90.00
#
_symmetry.space_group_name_H-M   'P 1'
#
loop_
_entity.id
_entity.type
_entity.pdbx_description
1 polymer ?
#
loop_
_entity_poly.entity_id
_entity_poly.type
_entity_poly.pdbx_seq_one_letter_code
_entity_poly.pdbx_strand_id
1 'polypeptide(L)'
;MHAGKLLGVLRGRQEVGVRALGHRALLMSPSAPDARARLNCLKGRPEWMPIGAVVAREHFANLSSEPEWFAASYPSFITAVRPEVQVRLPSLSFAGGCRLQTLEHQQDPWLYALLQAVGKLTGTPALLIASFRRSPFAPPISHIYDG
;
A
#
# COMPACT_ATOMS: atom_id res chain seq x y z
N MET A 1 -10.58 -7.89 4.29
CA MET A 1 -9.63 -7.62 3.20
C MET A 1 -9.24 -8.87 2.42
N HIS A 2 -9.19 -10.06 3.04
CA HIS A 2 -9.23 -11.32 2.30
C HIS A 2 -10.49 -11.36 1.40
N ALA A 3 -10.38 -11.87 0.16
CA ALA A 3 -11.34 -11.77 -0.95
C ALA A 3 -11.39 -10.43 -1.75
N GLY A 4 -10.27 -9.70 -1.87
CA GLY A 4 -10.17 -8.59 -2.83
C GLY A 4 -11.06 -7.39 -2.53
N LYS A 5 -11.45 -7.20 -1.26
CA LYS A 5 -12.25 -6.05 -0.83
C LYS A 5 -11.38 -4.81 -0.63
N LEU A 6 -11.92 -3.66 -1.02
CA LEU A 6 -11.35 -2.33 -0.75
C LEU A 6 -11.70 -1.89 0.67
N LEU A 7 -10.73 -1.34 1.40
CA LEU A 7 -10.94 -0.72 2.70
C LEU A 7 -10.62 0.77 2.61
N GLY A 8 -11.62 1.61 2.87
CA GLY A 8 -11.40 3.04 3.11
C GLY A 8 -11.05 3.28 4.57
N VAL A 9 -9.97 4.01 4.82
CA VAL A 9 -9.44 4.28 6.15
C VAL A 9 -9.44 5.78 6.43
N LEU A 10 -10.14 6.16 7.48
CA LEU A 10 -10.15 7.48 8.07
C LEU A 10 -9.88 7.34 9.57
N ARG A 11 -8.68 7.69 10.03
CA ARG A 11 -8.29 7.54 11.45
C ARG A 11 -7.30 8.61 11.90
N GLY A 12 -7.41 9.02 13.16
CA GLY A 12 -6.44 9.89 13.84
C GLY A 12 -6.07 11.15 13.06
N ARG A 13 -4.84 11.63 13.32
CA ARG A 13 -4.23 12.78 12.62
C ARG A 13 -3.97 12.42 11.17
N GLN A 14 -4.13 13.38 10.27
CA GLN A 14 -3.84 13.21 8.86
C GLN A 14 -2.32 13.22 8.61
N GLU A 15 -1.86 12.42 7.65
CA GLU A 15 -0.50 12.49 7.11
C GLU A 15 -0.21 13.81 6.39
N VAL A 16 1.04 14.28 6.44
CA VAL A 16 1.50 15.46 5.69
C VAL A 16 2.20 15.02 4.42
N GLY A 17 1.88 15.66 3.29
CA GLY A 17 2.51 15.43 1.99
C GLY A 17 1.59 14.76 0.97
N VAL A 18 2.18 14.30 -0.13
CA VAL A 18 1.44 13.81 -1.32
C VAL A 18 1.11 12.31 -1.28
N ARG A 19 1.67 11.58 -0.31
CA ARG A 19 1.51 10.13 -0.13
C ARG A 19 0.60 9.83 1.04
N ALA A 20 -0.25 8.81 0.89
CA ALA A 20 -0.99 8.26 2.01
C ALA A 20 -0.09 7.30 2.79
N LEU A 21 -0.15 7.37 4.12
CA LEU A 21 0.67 6.56 5.02
C LEU A 21 -0.18 5.67 5.94
N GLY A 22 -1.51 5.71 5.77
CA GLY A 22 -2.45 4.81 6.46
C GLY A 22 -3.59 5.52 7.17
N HIS A 23 -3.60 6.85 7.24
CA HIS A 23 -4.58 7.60 8.02
C HIS A 23 -5.73 8.17 7.20
N ARG A 24 -5.49 8.46 5.91
CA ARG A 24 -6.49 8.82 4.88
C ARG A 24 -6.24 7.98 3.62
N ALA A 25 -6.44 6.68 3.75
CA ALA A 25 -5.96 5.69 2.78
C ALA A 25 -7.08 4.80 2.23
N LEU A 26 -6.92 4.40 0.98
CA LEU A 26 -7.57 3.24 0.38
C LEU A 26 -6.58 2.08 0.44
N LEU A 27 -6.98 0.97 1.06
CA LEU A 27 -6.16 -0.22 1.26
C LEU A 27 -6.77 -1.42 0.53
N MET A 28 -5.91 -2.21 -0.13
CA MET A 28 -6.28 -3.49 -0.73
C MET A 28 -5.16 -4.51 -0.54
N SER A 29 -5.54 -5.80 -0.44
CA SER A 29 -4.54 -6.86 -0.44
C SER A 29 -3.96 -7.07 -1.85
N PRO A 30 -2.63 -7.15 -2.01
CA PRO A 30 -1.99 -7.44 -3.30
C PRO A 30 -2.19 -8.89 -3.75
N SER A 31 -2.77 -9.77 -2.92
CA SER A 31 -3.09 -11.15 -3.29
C SER A 31 -4.29 -11.25 -4.23
N ALA A 32 -5.08 -10.18 -4.38
CA ALA A 32 -6.11 -10.09 -5.41
C ALA A 32 -5.44 -9.64 -6.73
N PRO A 33 -5.51 -10.43 -7.82
CA PRO A 33 -4.77 -10.15 -9.06
C PRO A 33 -5.09 -8.80 -9.69
N ASP A 34 -6.31 -8.30 -9.51
CA ASP A 34 -6.85 -7.06 -10.09
C ASP A 34 -6.73 -5.83 -9.16
N ALA A 35 -6.16 -5.96 -7.96
CA ALA A 35 -6.17 -4.91 -6.95
C ALA A 35 -5.49 -3.62 -7.42
N ARG A 36 -4.35 -3.70 -8.12
CA ARG A 36 -3.66 -2.53 -8.69
C ARG A 36 -4.52 -1.82 -9.72
N ALA A 37 -5.11 -2.58 -10.65
CA ALA A 37 -5.97 -2.04 -11.71
C ALA A 37 -7.20 -1.34 -11.12
N ARG A 38 -7.84 -1.96 -10.12
CA ARG A 38 -8.99 -1.39 -9.40
C ARG A 38 -8.63 -0.11 -8.65
N LEU A 39 -7.51 -0.09 -7.95
CA LEU A 39 -7.03 1.14 -7.30
C LEU A 39 -6.74 2.24 -8.32
N ASN A 40 -6.06 1.93 -9.42
CA ASN A 40 -5.80 2.93 -10.48
C ASN A 40 -7.10 3.48 -11.09
N CYS A 41 -8.06 2.61 -11.39
CA CYS A 41 -9.39 2.99 -11.86
C CYS A 41 -10.09 3.96 -10.89
N LEU A 42 -10.16 3.61 -9.59
CA LEU A 42 -10.72 4.46 -8.55
C LEU A 42 -9.99 5.80 -8.39
N LYS A 43 -8.69 5.82 -8.68
CA LYS A 43 -7.87 7.03 -8.63
C LYS A 43 -7.91 7.85 -9.92
N GLY A 44 -8.66 7.42 -10.94
CA GLY A 44 -8.68 8.06 -12.26
C GLY A 44 -7.31 8.05 -12.96
N ARG A 45 -6.55 6.97 -12.74
CA ARG A 45 -5.18 6.79 -13.25
C ARG A 45 -5.15 5.65 -14.27
N PRO A 46 -4.24 5.70 -15.26
CA PRO A 46 -4.05 4.58 -16.17
C PRO A 46 -3.56 3.35 -15.39
N GLU A 47 -3.93 2.16 -15.85
CA GLU A 47 -3.68 0.90 -15.16
C GLU A 47 -2.18 0.68 -14.89
N TRP A 48 -1.31 1.07 -15.81
CA TRP A 48 0.14 0.91 -15.71
C TRP A 48 0.81 1.82 -14.66
N MET A 49 0.09 2.77 -14.06
CA MET A 49 0.68 3.64 -13.05
C MET A 49 1.03 2.85 -11.78
N PRO A 50 2.24 2.97 -11.22
CA PRO A 50 2.58 2.30 -9.97
C PRO A 50 1.73 2.81 -8.79
N ILE A 51 1.12 1.86 -8.06
CA ILE A 51 0.47 2.09 -6.76
C ILE A 51 1.51 1.87 -5.65
N GLY A 52 1.35 2.59 -4.53
CA GLY A 52 2.20 2.37 -3.36
C GLY A 52 1.84 1.08 -2.64
N ALA A 53 2.77 0.52 -1.90
CA ALA A 53 2.49 -0.57 -0.97
C ALA A 53 3.11 -0.27 0.38
N VAL A 54 2.54 -0.83 1.44
CA VAL A 54 3.08 -0.81 2.79
C VAL A 54 3.29 -2.24 3.27
N VAL A 55 4.45 -2.50 3.89
CA VAL A 55 4.87 -3.80 4.43
C VAL A 55 5.49 -3.58 5.81
N ALA A 56 5.34 -4.55 6.70
CA ALA A 56 6.09 -4.54 7.96
C ALA A 56 7.60 -4.64 7.69
N ARG A 57 8.42 -3.84 8.39
CA ARG A 57 9.83 -3.61 8.05
C ARG A 57 10.63 -4.91 7.96
N GLU A 58 10.41 -5.83 8.89
CA GLU A 58 11.06 -7.14 8.96
C GLU A 58 10.78 -8.06 7.76
N HIS A 59 9.80 -7.72 6.91
CA HIS A 59 9.49 -8.44 5.69
C HIS A 59 9.97 -7.74 4.42
N PHE A 60 10.63 -6.58 4.52
CA PHE A 60 11.14 -5.85 3.35
C PHE A 60 12.03 -6.74 2.46
N ALA A 61 13.02 -7.42 3.05
CA ALA A 61 13.93 -8.30 2.33
C ALA A 61 13.24 -9.49 1.66
N ASN A 62 12.04 -9.88 2.10
CA ASN A 62 11.26 -10.97 1.48
C ASN A 62 10.52 -10.51 0.21
N LEU A 63 10.30 -9.20 0.06
CA LEU A 63 9.58 -8.60 -1.06
C LEU A 63 10.52 -7.93 -2.06
N SER A 64 11.60 -7.33 -1.56
CA SER A 64 12.52 -6.46 -2.28
C SER A 64 13.86 -7.16 -2.56
N SER A 65 14.44 -6.87 -3.72
CA SER A 65 15.84 -7.21 -4.04
C SER A 65 16.81 -6.09 -3.69
N GLU A 66 16.32 -4.95 -3.21
CA GLU A 66 17.14 -3.83 -2.75
C GLU A 66 17.86 -4.15 -1.43
N PRO A 67 19.01 -3.50 -1.16
CA PRO A 67 19.67 -3.60 0.14
C PRO A 67 18.80 -3.02 1.27
N GLU A 68 19.04 -3.48 2.50
CA GLU A 68 18.24 -3.14 3.70
C GLU A 68 18.17 -1.62 3.98
N TRP A 69 19.20 -0.86 3.65
CA TRP A 69 19.19 0.60 3.82
C TRP A 69 18.18 1.32 2.90
N PHE A 70 17.66 0.65 1.86
CA PHE A 70 16.61 1.17 0.98
C PHE A 70 15.22 1.07 1.63
N ALA A 71 15.06 0.30 2.70
CA ALA A 71 13.82 0.21 3.47
C ALA A 71 13.51 1.57 4.12
N ALA A 72 12.53 2.29 3.56
CA ALA A 72 12.16 3.63 3.97
C ALA A 72 10.72 3.69 4.49
N SER A 73 10.47 4.50 5.52
CA SER A 73 9.11 4.77 6.03
C SER A 73 8.30 5.72 5.16
N TYR A 74 8.92 6.36 4.17
CA TYR A 74 8.24 7.18 3.17
C TYR A 74 8.54 6.67 1.75
N PRO A 75 7.52 6.31 0.95
CA PRO A 75 7.71 5.61 -0.32
C PRO A 75 8.02 6.58 -1.48
N SER A 76 9.18 7.24 -1.39
CA SER A 76 9.65 8.21 -2.41
C SER A 76 10.10 7.55 -3.71
N PHE A 77 10.76 6.40 -3.60
CA PHE A 77 11.43 5.73 -4.71
C PHE A 77 10.72 4.46 -5.13
N ILE A 78 11.01 4.00 -6.35
CA ILE A 78 10.62 2.67 -6.82
C ILE A 78 11.66 1.69 -6.28
N THR A 79 11.19 0.70 -5.53
CA THR A 79 11.93 -0.43 -5.00
C THR A 79 11.82 -1.59 -5.99
N ALA A 80 12.93 -2.22 -6.36
CA ALA A 80 12.92 -3.45 -7.14
C ALA A 80 12.27 -4.59 -6.34
N VAL A 81 11.26 -5.23 -6.92
CA VAL A 81 10.52 -6.36 -6.32
C VAL A 81 11.13 -7.66 -6.83
N ARG A 82 11.32 -8.64 -5.94
CA ARG A 82 11.90 -9.94 -6.31
C ARG A 82 11.06 -10.67 -7.37
N PRO A 83 11.66 -11.33 -8.38
CA PRO A 83 10.92 -12.02 -9.43
C PRO A 83 9.85 -13.00 -8.93
N GLU A 84 10.16 -13.79 -7.91
CA GLU A 84 9.24 -14.75 -7.29
C GLU A 84 8.03 -14.07 -6.63
N VAL A 85 8.22 -12.85 -6.12
CA VAL A 85 7.15 -12.03 -5.55
C VAL A 85 6.30 -11.42 -6.64
N GLN A 86 6.89 -11.01 -7.77
CA GLN A 86 6.14 -10.51 -8.93
C GLN A 86 5.20 -11.59 -9.48
N VAL A 87 5.65 -12.85 -9.54
CA VAL A 87 4.83 -13.98 -9.98
C VAL A 87 3.70 -14.27 -8.97
N ARG A 88 4.02 -14.31 -7.68
CA ARG A 88 3.04 -14.63 -6.63
C ARG A 88 2.02 -13.51 -6.39
N LEU A 89 2.43 -12.26 -6.51
CA LEU A 89 1.65 -11.06 -6.19
C LEU A 89 1.73 -10.04 -7.34
N PRO A 90 1.11 -10.33 -8.51
CA PRO A 90 1.22 -9.48 -9.69
C PRO A 90 0.66 -8.07 -9.49
N SER A 91 -0.26 -7.90 -8.53
CA SER A 91 -0.80 -6.58 -8.18
C SER A 91 0.16 -5.73 -7.32
N LEU A 92 1.19 -6.32 -6.71
CA LEU A 92 2.17 -5.57 -5.91
C LEU A 92 3.11 -4.74 -6.79
N SER A 93 3.45 -5.23 -7.98
CA SER A 93 4.50 -4.68 -8.83
C SER A 93 3.97 -4.23 -10.20
N PHE A 94 4.66 -3.27 -10.80
CA PHE A 94 4.55 -2.94 -12.21
C PHE A 94 5.95 -2.77 -12.80
N ALA A 95 6.23 -3.40 -13.94
CA ALA A 95 7.54 -3.40 -14.59
C ALA A 95 8.70 -3.76 -13.64
N GLY A 96 8.47 -4.70 -12.72
CA GLY A 96 9.46 -5.16 -11.73
C GLY A 96 9.62 -4.28 -10.50
N GLY A 97 8.93 -3.13 -10.41
CA GLY A 97 9.07 -2.19 -9.30
C GLY A 97 7.78 -1.99 -8.49
N CYS A 98 7.93 -1.47 -7.27
CA CYS A 98 6.84 -0.99 -6.42
C CYS A 98 7.31 0.20 -5.58
N ARG A 99 6.44 1.14 -5.22
CA ARG A 99 6.78 2.14 -4.20
C ARG A 99 6.48 1.57 -2.82
N LEU A 100 7.46 0.88 -2.24
CA LEU A 100 7.32 0.19 -0.96
C LEU A 100 7.62 1.14 0.21
N GLN A 101 6.64 1.28 1.11
CA GLN A 101 6.77 1.84 2.44
C GLN A 101 7.03 0.70 3.43
N THR A 102 8.02 0.87 4.28
CA THR A 102 8.23 -0.03 5.43
C THR A 102 7.67 0.58 6.70
N LEU A 103 7.08 -0.26 7.54
CA LEU A 103 6.43 0.14 8.79
C LEU A 103 6.94 -0.70 9.95
N GLU A 104 7.42 -0.03 10.99
CA GLU A 104 7.73 -0.64 12.28
C GLU A 104 6.52 -0.52 13.22
N HIS A 105 6.40 -1.45 14.18
CA HIS A 105 5.26 -1.51 15.09
C HIS A 105 5.04 -0.20 15.87
N GLN A 106 6.11 0.48 16.31
CA GLN A 106 5.97 1.72 17.08
C GLN A 106 5.47 2.91 16.25
N GLN A 107 5.57 2.86 14.91
CA GLN A 107 5.20 3.96 14.03
C GLN A 107 3.68 4.06 13.81
N ASP A 108 3.03 2.92 13.54
CA ASP A 108 1.57 2.80 13.52
C ASP A 108 1.16 1.38 13.96
N PRO A 109 0.87 1.17 15.25
CA PRO A 109 0.46 -0.15 15.77
C PRO A 109 -0.80 -0.72 15.11
N TRP A 110 -1.73 0.12 14.67
CA TRP A 110 -2.97 -0.32 14.04
C TRP A 110 -2.72 -0.83 12.62
N LEU A 111 -1.97 -0.07 11.83
CA LEU A 111 -1.63 -0.48 10.46
C LEU A 111 -0.70 -1.70 10.49
N TYR A 112 0.22 -1.76 11.45
CA TYR A 112 1.07 -2.93 11.67
C TYR A 112 0.24 -4.17 12.03
N ALA A 113 -0.70 -4.07 12.97
CA ALA A 113 -1.61 -5.18 13.31
C ALA A 113 -2.46 -5.62 12.11
N LEU A 114 -2.91 -4.68 11.28
CA LEU A 114 -3.64 -4.97 10.05
C LEU A 114 -2.78 -5.74 9.03
N LEU A 115 -1.53 -5.33 8.84
CA LEU A 115 -0.57 -6.03 7.98
C LEU A 115 -0.35 -7.45 8.44
N GLN A 116 -0.16 -7.66 9.75
CA GLN A 116 0.01 -9.00 10.33
C GLN A 116 -1.24 -9.86 10.15
N ALA A 117 -2.43 -9.31 10.39
CA ALA A 117 -3.69 -10.03 10.17
C ALA A 117 -3.89 -10.41 8.70
N VAL A 118 -3.54 -9.54 7.76
CA VAL A 118 -3.56 -9.84 6.32
C VAL A 118 -2.55 -10.93 5.99
N GLY A 119 -1.32 -10.81 6.50
CA GLY A 119 -0.26 -11.79 6.28
C GLY A 119 -0.64 -13.19 6.73
N LYS A 120 -1.35 -13.34 7.86
CA LYS A 120 -1.88 -14.63 8.31
C LYS A 120 -2.89 -15.26 7.33
N LEU A 121 -3.63 -14.44 6.58
CA LEU A 121 -4.65 -14.89 5.64
C LEU A 121 -4.15 -15.06 4.21
N THR A 122 -3.09 -14.34 3.82
CA THR A 122 -2.60 -14.29 2.43
C THR A 122 -1.17 -14.81 2.27
N GLY A 123 -0.48 -15.10 3.36
CA GLY A 123 0.95 -15.45 3.38
C GLY A 123 1.88 -14.26 3.12
N THR A 124 1.36 -13.03 2.94
CA THR A 124 2.20 -11.84 2.75
C THR A 124 1.64 -10.64 3.52
N PRO A 125 2.37 -10.13 4.53
CA PRO A 125 1.94 -8.98 5.35
C PRO A 125 2.20 -7.65 4.62
N ALA A 126 1.53 -7.48 3.48
CA ALA A 126 1.62 -6.28 2.66
C ALA A 126 0.23 -5.82 2.20
N LEU A 127 0.10 -4.50 2.01
CA LEU A 127 -1.11 -3.86 1.50
C LEU A 127 -0.75 -2.85 0.41
N LEU A 128 -1.52 -2.84 -0.67
CA LEU A 128 -1.53 -1.71 -1.58
C LEU A 128 -2.18 -0.51 -0.87
N ILE A 129 -1.59 0.65 -1.07
CA ILE A 129 -2.02 1.90 -0.45
C ILE A 129 -2.12 3.03 -1.49
N ALA A 130 -3.28 3.69 -1.48
CA ALA A 130 -3.52 4.91 -2.22
C ALA A 130 -4.23 5.93 -1.33
N SER A 131 -4.21 7.20 -1.71
CA SER A 131 -4.90 8.25 -0.96
C SER A 131 -6.41 8.17 -1.09
N PHE A 132 -7.12 8.35 0.03
CA PHE A 132 -8.57 8.42 0.04
C PHE A 132 -9.02 9.85 -0.25
N ARG A 133 -9.58 10.05 -1.45
CA ARG A 133 -10.06 11.35 -1.96
C ARG A 133 -11.35 11.13 -2.75
N ARG A 134 -12.26 12.11 -2.77
CA ARG A 134 -13.54 12.05 -3.54
C ARG A 134 -13.35 12.01 -5.05
N SER A 135 -12.32 12.69 -5.56
CA SER A 135 -12.01 12.75 -6.99
C SER A 135 -10.50 12.79 -7.22
N PRO A 136 -10.01 12.59 -8.46
CA PRO A 136 -8.59 12.62 -8.77
C PRO A 136 -7.89 13.93 -8.39
N PHE A 137 -8.62 15.05 -8.43
CA PHE A 137 -8.11 16.40 -8.18
C PHE A 137 -8.45 16.95 -6.78
N ALA A 138 -9.31 16.26 -6.02
CA ALA A 138 -9.63 16.66 -4.65
C ALA A 138 -8.44 16.43 -3.71
N PRO A 139 -8.33 17.17 -2.58
CA PRO A 139 -7.41 16.81 -1.50
C PRO A 139 -7.81 15.47 -0.84
N PRO A 140 -6.92 14.86 -0.01
CA PRO A 140 -7.35 13.83 0.93
C PRO A 140 -8.58 14.26 1.71
N ILE A 141 -9.50 13.32 1.95
CA ILE A 141 -10.57 13.51 2.92
C ILE A 141 -9.93 13.86 4.27
N SER A 142 -10.35 14.91 4.94
CA SER A 142 -9.80 15.33 6.23
C SER A 142 -10.78 15.06 7.38
N HIS A 143 -12.09 15.14 7.12
CA HIS A 143 -13.15 14.97 8.11
C HIS A 143 -14.19 13.91 7.70
N ILE A 144 -14.86 13.32 8.70
CA ILE A 144 -15.92 12.33 8.48
C ILE A 144 -17.14 12.92 7.74
N TYR A 145 -17.29 14.24 7.74
CA TYR A 145 -18.37 14.96 7.07
C TYR A 145 -18.07 15.28 5.59
N ASP A 146 -16.88 14.91 5.08
CA ASP A 146 -16.54 15.12 3.68
C ASP A 146 -17.17 14.06 2.74
N GLY A 147 -18.03 13.18 3.29
CA GLY A 147 -18.76 12.10 2.60
C GLY A 147 -20.00 12.57 1.87
#